data_AF-A0A927G5F1-F1
#
_entry.id   AF-A0A927G5F1-F1
#
_cell.length_a   1.000
_cell.length_b   1.000
_cell.length_c   1.000
_cell.angle_alpha   90.00
_cell.angle_beta   90.00
_cell.angle_gamma   90.00
#
_symmetry.space_group_name_H-M   'P 1'
#
loop_
_entity.id
_entity.type
_entity.pdbx_description
1 polymer ?
#
loop_
_entity_poly.entity_id
_entity_poly.type
_entity_poly.pdbx_seq_one_letter_code
_entity_poly.pdbx_strand_id
1 'polypeptide(L)' 'MAKKQEIIDGYTIKYHANGETMWSKGKVNEDMPEGYWEWYRIDGTIKRSGYFENGEPIGEWITYDSNGEKYKVTNRDKK' A
#
# COMPACT_ATOMS: atom_id res chain seq x y z
N MET A 1 17.40 13.25 -4.69
CA MET A 1 17.33 11.97 -3.96
C MET A 1 16.52 11.00 -4.80
N ALA A 2 17.13 9.90 -5.26
CA ALA A 2 16.45 8.93 -6.11
C ALA A 2 15.41 8.16 -5.29
N LYS A 3 14.19 7.98 -5.81
CA LYS A 3 13.18 7.14 -5.17
C LYS A 3 13.70 5.70 -5.18
N LYS A 4 13.93 5.12 -4.00
CA LYS A 4 14.35 3.71 -3.89
C LYS A 4 13.13 2.82 -4.12
N GLN A 5 13.26 1.80 -4.95
CA GLN A 5 12.27 0.74 -5.14
C GLN A 5 13.00 -0.59 -5.08
N GLU A 6 12.44 -1.55 -4.33
CA GLU A 6 12.95 -2.91 -4.21
C GLU A 6 11.85 -3.89 -4.59
N ILE A 7 12.21 -4.98 -5.28
CA ILE A 7 11.31 -6.04 -5.68
C ILE A 7 11.83 -7.32 -5.02
N ILE A 8 11.04 -7.91 -4.12
CA ILE A 8 11.42 -9.08 -3.32
C ILE A 8 10.28 -10.09 -3.45
N ASP A 9 10.55 -11.25 -4.06
CA ASP A 9 9.55 -12.33 -4.22
C ASP A 9 8.22 -11.88 -4.87
N GLY A 10 8.29 -10.97 -5.84
CA GLY A 10 7.11 -10.39 -6.52
C GLY A 10 6.41 -9.26 -5.75
N TYR A 11 6.86 -8.95 -4.53
CA TYR A 11 6.43 -7.76 -3.79
C TYR A 11 7.27 -6.56 -4.18
N THR A 12 6.61 -5.49 -4.60
CA THR A 12 7.22 -4.19 -4.83
C THR A 12 7.14 -3.34 -3.58
N ILE A 13 8.29 -2.88 -3.09
CA ILE A 13 8.44 -1.94 -1.99
C ILE A 13 8.98 -0.64 -2.57
N LYS A 14 8.24 0.45 -2.40
CA LYS A 14 8.68 1.81 -2.76
C LYS A 14 8.98 2.55 -1.48
N TYR A 15 10.05 3.35 -1.48
CA TYR A 15 10.43 4.20 -0.35
C TYR A 15 10.08 5.66 -0.63
N HIS A 16 9.92 6.42 0.44
CA HIS A 16 9.78 7.87 0.37
C HIS A 16 11.07 8.52 -0.13
N ALA A 17 10.99 9.81 -0.46
CA ALA A 17 12.15 10.58 -0.91
C ALA A 17 13.27 10.68 0.14
N ASN A 18 12.96 10.47 1.43
CA ASN A 18 13.97 10.38 2.49
C ASN A 18 14.84 9.11 2.39
N GLY A 19 14.39 8.07 1.67
CA GLY A 19 15.12 6.81 1.52
C GLY A 19 15.09 5.89 2.74
N GLU A 20 14.55 6.35 3.87
CA GLU A 20 14.52 5.61 5.14
C GLU A 20 13.18 4.90 5.37
N THR A 21 12.08 5.51 4.93
CA THR A 21 10.73 5.01 5.23
C THR A 21 10.04 4.46 4.00
N MET A 22 9.31 3.37 4.16
CA MET A 22 8.51 2.78 3.09
C MET A 22 7.36 3.72 2.73
N TRP A 23 7.09 3.89 1.46
CA TRP A 23 5.93 4.61 0.94
C TRP A 23 4.78 3.66 0.62
N SER A 24 5.08 2.54 -0.02
CA SER A 24 4.09 1.52 -0.34
C SER A 24 4.71 0.14 -0.47
N LYS A 25 3.96 -0.89 -0.10
CA LYS A 25 4.32 -2.29 -0.26
C LYS A 25 3.13 -3.06 -0.81
N GLY A 26 3.36 -3.90 -1.80
CA GLY A 26 2.35 -4.81 -2.32
C GLY A 26 2.84 -5.62 -3.50
N LYS A 27 2.11 -6.67 -3.88
CA LYS A 27 2.48 -7.52 -5.00
C LYS A 27 2.04 -6.89 -6.32
N VAL A 28 2.89 -7.00 -7.33
CA VAL A 28 2.56 -6.60 -8.71
C VAL A 28 2.61 -7.86 -9.56
N ASN A 29 1.52 -8.14 -10.27
CA ASN A 29 1.40 -9.25 -11.20
C ASN A 29 1.04 -8.67 -12.58
N GLU A 30 1.81 -9.00 -13.62
CA GLU A 30 1.59 -8.51 -15.00
C GLU A 30 1.37 -6.98 -15.09
N ASP A 31 2.23 -6.20 -14.44
CA ASP A 31 2.15 -4.72 -14.34
C ASP A 31 0.92 -4.17 -13.58
N MET A 32 0.09 -5.05 -13.00
CA MET A 32 -1.09 -4.68 -12.21
C MET A 32 -0.88 -4.97 -10.71
N PRO A 33 -1.35 -4.09 -9.80
CA PRO A 33 -1.34 -4.38 -8.39
C PRO A 33 -2.26 -5.56 -8.08
N GLU A 34 -1.76 -6.52 -7.30
CA GLU A 34 -2.47 -7.73 -6.90
C GLU A 34 -2.24 -8.00 -5.41
N GLY A 35 -3.24 -8.61 -4.75
CA GLY A 35 -3.16 -9.01 -3.35
C GLY A 35 -3.18 -7.82 -2.39
N TYR A 36 -2.56 -8.00 -1.24
CA TYR A 36 -2.58 -7.00 -0.16
C TYR A 36 -1.58 -5.87 -0.43
N TRP A 37 -2.05 -4.64 -0.26
CA TRP A 37 -1.29 -3.41 -0.42
C TRP A 37 -1.37 -2.53 0.81
N GLU A 38 -0.23 -1.93 1.13
CA GLU A 38 -0.06 -1.04 2.27
C GLU A 38 0.62 0.24 1.81
N TRP A 39 0.21 1.37 2.36
CA TRP A 39 0.85 2.66 2.19
C TRP A 39 1.19 3.22 3.55
N TYR A 40 2.38 3.78 3.66
CA TYR A 40 2.86 4.40 4.88
C TYR A 40 3.20 5.86 4.66
N ARG A 41 3.14 6.63 5.74
CA ARG A 41 3.56 8.03 5.79
C ARG A 41 5.08 8.12 5.96
N ILE A 42 5.60 9.33 5.83
CA ILE A 42 7.02 9.64 5.99
C ILE A 42 7.53 9.37 7.42
N ASP A 43 6.61 9.34 8.39
CA ASP A 43 6.89 9.01 9.80
C ASP A 43 6.85 7.49 10.07
N GLY A 44 6.57 6.66 9.05
CA GLY A 44 6.44 5.21 9.16
C GLY A 44 5.05 4.71 9.57
N THR A 45 4.13 5.60 9.93
CA THR A 45 2.76 5.20 10.30
C THR A 45 2.00 4.71 9.07
N ILE A 46 1.19 3.66 9.25
CA ILE A 46 0.34 3.18 8.18
C ILE A 46 -0.68 4.27 7.84
N LYS A 47 -0.80 4.58 6.55
CA LYS A 47 -1.76 5.55 6.01
C LYS A 47 -3.01 4.84 5.52
N ARG A 48 -2.81 3.71 4.83
CA ARG A 48 -3.88 2.97 4.18
C ARG A 48 -3.46 1.52 3.96
N SER A 49 -4.44 0.62 3.94
CA SER A 49 -4.28 -0.73 3.44
C SER A 49 -5.53 -1.21 2.71
N GLY A 50 -5.38 -2.26 1.90
CA GLY A 50 -6.48 -2.90 1.21
C GLY A 50 -5.99 -3.96 0.24
N TYR A 51 -6.93 -4.56 -0.49
CA TYR A 51 -6.64 -5.59 -1.48
C TYR A 51 -6.87 -5.07 -2.89
N PHE A 52 -6.07 -5.58 -3.83
CA PHE A 52 -6.29 -5.43 -5.26
C PHE A 52 -6.42 -6.79 -5.93
N GLU A 53 -7.24 -6.83 -6.97
CA GLU A 53 -7.40 -7.97 -7.85
C GLU A 53 -7.45 -7.45 -9.28
N ASN A 54 -6.56 -7.93 -10.16
CA ASN A 54 -6.45 -7.48 -11.55
C ASN A 54 -6.33 -5.95 -11.70
N GLY A 55 -5.59 -5.30 -10.79
CA GLY A 55 -5.43 -3.85 -10.78
C GLY A 55 -6.59 -3.06 -10.16
N GLU A 56 -7.68 -3.73 -9.80
CA GLU A 56 -8.86 -3.08 -9.21
C GLU A 56 -8.90 -3.26 -7.69
N PRO A 57 -9.22 -2.21 -6.94
CA PRO A 57 -9.28 -2.28 -5.49
C PRO A 57 -10.54 -3.06 -5.04
N ILE A 58 -10.34 -4.16 -4.31
CA ILE A 58 -11.42 -5.04 -3.83
C ILE A 58 -11.45 -5.14 -2.30
N GLY A 59 -12.56 -5.63 -1.76
CA GLY A 59 -12.74 -5.91 -0.34
C GLY A 59 -12.71 -4.67 0.55
N GLU A 60 -12.28 -4.85 1.80
CA GLU A 60 -12.21 -3.77 2.78
C GLU A 60 -10.92 -2.97 2.66
N TRP A 61 -11.09 -1.66 2.51
CA TRP A 61 -10.02 -0.68 2.46
C TRP A 61 -10.01 0.14 3.73
N ILE A 62 -8.90 0.09 4.45
CA ILE A 62 -8.77 0.74 5.74
C ILE A 62 -7.87 1.96 5.57
N THR A 63 -8.36 3.13 5.96
CA THR A 63 -7.58 4.35 6.10
C THR A 63 -7.31 4.55 7.57
N TYR A 64 -6.06 4.87 7.90
CA TYR A 64 -5.61 5.03 9.27
C TYR A 64 -5.33 6.50 9.57
N ASP A 65 -5.53 6.95 10.81
CA ASP A 65 -5.17 8.31 11.24
C ASP A 65 -3.66 8.42 11.53
N SER A 66 -3.20 9.58 12.00
CA SER A 66 -1.79 9.87 12.30
C SER A 66 -1.18 8.97 13.38
N ASN A 67 -2.00 8.42 14.28
CA ASN A 67 -1.57 7.47 15.32
C ASN A 67 -1.50 6.02 14.79
N GLY A 68 -1.94 5.78 13.55
CA GLY A 68 -2.00 4.44 12.97
C GLY A 68 -3.24 3.63 13.38
N GLU A 69 -4.27 4.28 13.95
CA GLU A 69 -5.54 3.61 14.28
C GLU A 69 -6.51 3.64 13.09
N LYS A 70 -7.48 2.72 13.06
CA LYS A 70 -8.43 2.63 11.95
C LYS A 70 -9.38 3.84 11.99
N TYR A 71 -9.19 4.76 11.05
CA TYR A 71 -10.02 5.96 10.92
C TYR A 71 -11.26 5.71 10.06
N LYS A 72 -11.10 4.98 8.95
CA LYS A 72 -12.19 4.72 8.01
C LYS A 72 -12.04 3.39 7.31
N VAL A 73 -13.09 2.58 7.34
CA VAL A 73 -13.21 1.37 6.53
C VAL A 73 -14.12 1.69 5.34
N THR A 74 -13.68 1.31 4.14
CA THR A 74 -14.44 1.45 2.89
C THR A 74 -14.52 0.09 2.23
N ASN A 75 -15.73 -0.45 2.07
CA ASN A 75 -15.91 -1.67 1.32
C ASN A 75 -15.95 -1.34 -0.19
N ARG A 76 -15.17 -2.09 -0.98
CA ARG A 76 -15.05 -1.96 -2.44
C ARG A 76 -15.42 -3.25 -3.17
N ASP A 77 -16.22 -4.11 -2.55
CA ASP A 77 -16.83 -5.23 -3.25
C ASP A 77 -17.68 -4.72 -4.42
N LYS A 78 -17.41 -5.24 -5.62
CA LYS A 78 -18.24 -4.98 -6.79
C LYS A 78 -19.60 -5.63 -6.56
N LYS A 79 -20.66 -4.82 -6.56
CA LYS A 79 -22.05 -5.29 -6.54
C LYS A 79 -22.49 -5.70 -7.93
#